data_AF-W5NLY4-F1
#
_entry.id   AF-W5NLY4-F1
#
_cell.length_a   1.000
_cell.length_b   1.000
_cell.length_c   1.000
_cell.angle_alpha   90.00
_cell.angle_beta   90.00
_cell.angle_gamma   90.00
#
_symmetry.space_group_name_H-M   'P 1'
#
loop_
_entity.id
_entity.type
_entity.pdbx_description
1 polymer ?
#
loop_
_entity_poly.entity_id
_entity_poly.type
_entity_poly.pdbx_seq_one_letter_code
_entity_poly.pdbx_strand_id
1 'polypeptide(L)'
;MSLRRLIFQYRRKKLLLTGFFLLTTLCIFHIQIKEAVEEYKRLELINEDSETNFNCTKIIQGDVEEIGRARLQVITVGFKNKPRLTNDHFIELTKNCENFRKARKYITFSLSKEEKEFPIAYSLVVHHKIDTFERLLRSIYAPQNVYCIHVDKKSPVSFLVAVKGIASCFDNVFVASQLESVIYASWGRVQADINCMKDLYRHSSSWKYFINLCGMDFPIKTNLEIVGMLKALNGKNSLETEKMPPNKEMRWKKHYEIVDGHIKKTNYNKDPPPIETPVFSGGAYIVVSRDFVQHVLEEQKILNFIEWTKDTYSPDELLWATLQRIPVVPGSIPVGSKYDVTDMNAIARFVKWSYFEGVLSKGALYPPCTGTHVRSICVYGAGDLNWILQQHHLFANKFDIDVDPFAIQCLEEHLRHKSLTAAAIQIFGKFKMW
;
A
#
# COMPACT_ATOMS: atom_id res chain seq x y z
N MET A 1 42.48 -48.81 -42.25
CA MET A 1 42.48 -47.88 -41.08
C MET A 1 41.72 -48.57 -39.94
N SER A 2 42.35 -48.90 -38.80
CA SER A 2 41.74 -49.80 -37.81
C SER A 2 40.53 -49.18 -37.11
N LEU A 3 39.47 -49.97 -36.89
CA LEU A 3 38.21 -49.59 -36.24
C LEU A 3 38.42 -48.86 -34.90
N ARG A 4 39.50 -49.20 -34.16
CA ARG A 4 39.91 -48.53 -32.92
C ARG A 4 40.28 -47.05 -33.11
N ARG A 5 40.94 -46.67 -34.20
CA ARG A 5 41.27 -45.25 -34.48
C ARG A 5 40.02 -44.43 -34.79
N LEU A 6 39.05 -45.02 -35.50
CA LEU A 6 37.76 -44.37 -35.78
C LEU A 6 36.93 -44.15 -34.50
N ILE A 7 36.84 -45.15 -33.62
CA ILE A 7 36.13 -45.03 -32.34
C ILE A 7 36.79 -43.97 -31.44
N PHE A 8 38.12 -43.91 -31.41
CA PHE A 8 38.86 -42.91 -30.64
C PHE A 8 38.66 -41.48 -31.20
N GLN A 9 38.71 -41.31 -32.52
CA GLN A 9 38.38 -40.02 -33.16
C GLN A 9 36.93 -39.60 -32.94
N TYR A 10 35.97 -40.53 -33.00
CA TYR A 10 34.57 -40.25 -32.73
C TYR A 10 34.34 -39.85 -31.26
N ARG A 11 34.92 -40.58 -30.30
CA ARG A 11 34.87 -40.22 -28.87
C ARG A 11 35.50 -38.85 -28.60
N ARG A 12 36.65 -38.54 -29.22
CA ARG A 12 37.31 -37.24 -29.08
C ARG A 12 36.49 -36.10 -29.69
N LYS A 13 35.90 -36.29 -30.88
CA LYS A 13 34.97 -35.33 -31.50
C LYS A 13 33.73 -35.12 -30.63
N LYS A 14 33.14 -36.20 -30.10
CA LYS A 14 31.98 -36.14 -29.20
C LYS A 14 32.32 -35.38 -27.90
N LEU A 15 33.48 -35.62 -27.30
CA LEU A 15 33.95 -34.90 -26.10
C LEU A 15 34.16 -33.40 -26.37
N LEU A 16 34.73 -33.05 -27.53
CA LEU A 16 34.93 -31.66 -27.93
C LEU A 16 33.59 -30.95 -28.19
N LEU A 17 32.64 -31.62 -28.84
CA LEU A 17 31.28 -31.12 -29.06
C LEU A 17 30.52 -30.91 -27.74
N THR A 18 30.59 -31.87 -26.81
CA THR A 18 29.98 -31.72 -25.48
C THR A 18 30.64 -30.62 -24.66
N GLY A 19 31.97 -30.49 -24.74
CA GLY A 19 32.71 -29.42 -24.06
C GLY A 19 32.38 -28.04 -24.61
N PHE A 20 32.28 -27.90 -25.94
CA PHE A 20 31.85 -26.67 -26.59
C PHE A 20 30.40 -26.32 -26.22
N PHE A 21 29.49 -27.30 -26.23
CA PHE A 21 28.11 -27.09 -25.79
C PHE A 21 28.05 -26.63 -24.33
N LEU A 22 28.78 -27.29 -23.42
CA LEU A 22 28.86 -26.85 -22.02
C LEU A 22 29.39 -25.41 -21.89
N LEU A 23 30.48 -25.08 -22.57
CA LEU A 23 31.06 -23.73 -22.58
C LEU A 23 30.06 -22.69 -23.11
N THR A 24 29.38 -22.97 -24.22
CA THR A 24 28.36 -22.07 -24.77
C THR A 24 27.18 -21.89 -23.81
N THR A 25 26.70 -22.96 -23.18
CA THR A 25 25.63 -22.86 -22.17
C THR A 25 26.06 -22.06 -20.94
N LEU A 26 27.29 -22.25 -20.46
CA LEU A 26 27.85 -21.48 -19.35
C LEU A 26 28.04 -20.00 -19.72
N CYS A 27 28.50 -19.70 -20.94
CA CYS A 27 28.62 -18.33 -21.43
C CYS A 27 27.24 -17.64 -21.54
N ILE A 28 26.25 -18.31 -22.15
CA ILE A 28 24.88 -17.79 -22.26
C ILE A 28 24.30 -17.54 -20.88
N PHE A 29 24.48 -18.49 -19.96
CA PHE A 29 24.01 -18.37 -18.59
C PHE A 29 24.68 -17.21 -17.84
N HIS A 30 25.99 -17.02 -18.01
CA HIS A 30 26.72 -15.90 -17.41
C HIS A 30 26.25 -14.54 -17.96
N ILE A 31 25.94 -14.46 -19.25
CA ILE A 31 25.36 -13.26 -19.87
C ILE A 31 23.98 -12.96 -19.28
N GLN A 32 23.10 -13.96 -19.17
CA GLN A 32 21.77 -13.79 -18.57
C GLN A 32 21.83 -13.34 -17.10
N ILE A 33 22.75 -13.91 -16.31
CA ILE A 33 22.98 -13.46 -14.93
C ILE A 33 23.41 -12.00 -14.90
N LYS A 34 24.37 -11.63 -15.75
CA LYS A 34 24.89 -10.26 -15.81
C LYS A 34 23.78 -9.27 -16.18
N GLU A 35 22.97 -9.59 -17.19
CA GLU A 35 21.82 -8.77 -17.60
C GLU A 35 20.80 -8.59 -16.47
N ALA A 36 20.46 -9.68 -15.76
CA ALA A 36 19.55 -9.62 -14.62
C ALA A 36 20.11 -8.77 -13.47
N VAL A 37 21.38 -8.91 -13.12
CA VAL A 37 22.03 -8.09 -12.09
C VAL A 37 22.01 -6.61 -12.48
N GLU A 38 22.28 -6.30 -13.75
CA GLU A 38 22.29 -4.92 -14.24
C GLU A 38 20.89 -4.31 -14.32
N GLU A 39 19.87 -5.11 -14.59
CA GLU A 39 18.46 -4.70 -14.48
C GLU A 39 18.08 -4.37 -13.03
N TYR A 40 18.44 -5.21 -12.06
CA TYR A 40 18.15 -4.98 -10.65
C TYR A 40 18.86 -3.71 -10.14
N LYS A 41 20.12 -3.50 -10.50
CA LYS A 41 20.84 -2.26 -10.15
C LYS A 41 20.16 -1.00 -10.73
N ARG A 42 19.61 -1.07 -11.94
CA ARG A 42 18.89 0.07 -12.56
C ARG A 42 17.57 0.40 -11.85
N LEU A 43 16.99 -0.58 -11.15
CA LEU A 43 15.76 -0.42 -10.38
C LEU A 43 15.99 0.12 -8.96
N GLU A 44 17.24 0.22 -8.49
CA GLU A 44 17.53 0.84 -7.21
C GLU A 44 17.16 2.34 -7.21
N LEU A 45 16.63 2.83 -6.09
CA LEU A 45 16.25 4.24 -5.91
C LEU A 45 17.38 5.09 -5.28
N ILE A 46 18.55 4.50 -5.07
CA ILE A 46 19.70 5.16 -4.45
C ILE A 46 20.10 6.39 -5.29
N ASN A 47 20.27 7.54 -4.63
CA ASN A 47 20.74 8.80 -5.22
C ASN A 47 19.85 9.37 -6.33
N GLU A 48 18.51 9.17 -6.30
CA GLU A 48 17.62 9.95 -7.20
C GLU A 48 17.83 11.46 -7.01
N ASP A 49 18.21 11.90 -5.80
CA ASP A 49 18.62 13.24 -5.48
C ASP A 49 20.11 13.27 -5.06
N SER A 50 21.02 13.45 -6.01
CA SER A 50 22.48 13.53 -5.78
C SER A 50 22.94 14.70 -4.87
N GLU A 51 22.00 15.48 -4.35
CA GLU A 51 22.22 16.65 -3.49
C GLU A 51 21.84 16.39 -2.01
N THR A 52 21.38 15.20 -1.65
CA THR A 52 21.11 14.86 -0.24
C THR A 52 22.40 14.56 0.52
N ASN A 53 22.68 15.32 1.58
CA ASN A 53 23.89 15.17 2.41
C ASN A 53 23.62 14.38 3.71
N PHE A 54 22.81 13.31 3.59
CA PHE A 54 22.52 12.39 4.69
C PHE A 54 22.38 10.96 4.16
N ASN A 55 22.46 9.97 5.06
CA ASN A 55 22.39 8.56 4.71
C ASN A 55 21.08 7.92 5.20
N CYS A 56 20.21 7.53 4.26
CA CYS A 56 18.95 6.87 4.58
C CYS A 56 19.10 5.57 5.37
N THR A 57 20.13 4.77 5.12
CA THR A 57 20.36 3.53 5.90
C THR A 57 20.56 3.83 7.38
N LYS A 58 21.29 4.89 7.71
CA LYS A 58 21.51 5.31 9.09
C LYS A 58 20.24 5.91 9.71
N ILE A 59 19.43 6.64 8.95
CA ILE A 59 18.11 7.13 9.39
C ILE A 59 17.20 5.95 9.75
N ILE A 60 17.13 4.93 8.89
CA ILE A 60 16.37 3.70 9.17
C ILE A 60 16.88 3.00 10.44
N GLN A 61 18.18 3.09 10.74
CA GLN A 61 18.80 2.55 11.96
C GLN A 61 18.59 3.43 13.21
N GLY A 62 18.01 4.62 13.07
CA GLY A 62 17.75 5.54 14.19
C GLY A 62 18.94 6.41 14.57
N ASP A 63 19.90 6.63 13.67
CA ASP A 63 21.05 7.51 13.89
C ASP A 63 20.58 8.97 14.08
N VAL A 64 20.74 9.48 15.29
CA VAL A 64 20.25 10.80 15.70
C VAL A 64 20.93 11.93 14.92
N GLU A 65 22.21 11.78 14.55
CA GLU A 65 22.95 12.80 13.81
C GLU A 65 22.47 12.90 12.36
N GLU A 66 22.21 11.77 11.72
CA GLU A 66 21.70 11.72 10.34
C GLU A 66 20.24 12.17 10.27
N ILE A 67 19.41 11.82 11.26
CA ILE A 67 18.06 12.38 11.40
C ILE A 67 18.11 13.90 11.57
N GLY A 68 19.06 14.40 12.37
CA GLY A 68 19.32 15.83 12.52
C GLY A 68 19.70 16.50 11.19
N ARG A 69 20.59 15.88 10.41
CA ARG A 69 21.00 16.36 9.08
C ARG A 69 19.85 16.42 8.09
N ALA A 70 19.03 15.37 8.01
CA ALA A 70 17.85 15.35 7.14
C ALA A 70 16.87 16.48 7.51
N ARG A 71 16.58 16.67 8.80
CA ARG A 71 15.73 17.77 9.29
C ARG A 71 16.27 19.15 8.92
N LEU A 72 17.57 19.38 9.07
CA LEU A 72 18.21 20.64 8.66
C LEU A 72 18.13 20.85 7.15
N GLN A 73 18.23 19.80 6.35
CA GLN A 73 18.15 19.91 4.90
C GLN A 73 16.78 20.41 4.42
N VAL A 74 15.68 19.97 5.04
CA VAL A 74 14.30 20.40 4.69
C VAL A 74 14.12 21.93 4.80
N ILE A 75 14.82 22.58 5.74
CA ILE A 75 14.69 24.03 5.98
C ILE A 75 15.62 24.89 5.13
N THR A 76 16.58 24.30 4.39
CA THR A 76 17.52 25.04 3.54
C THR A 76 16.81 25.75 2.40
N VAL A 77 17.33 26.92 2.01
CA VAL A 77 16.80 27.68 0.87
C VAL A 77 16.92 26.89 -0.44
N GLY A 78 18.04 26.18 -0.64
CA GLY A 78 18.25 25.34 -1.81
C GLY A 78 17.16 24.28 -1.94
N PHE A 79 16.85 23.57 -0.86
CA PHE A 79 15.79 22.56 -0.88
C PHE A 79 14.39 23.16 -1.09
N LYS A 80 14.07 24.26 -0.42
CA LYS A 80 12.76 24.94 -0.56
C LYS A 80 12.50 25.45 -1.98
N ASN A 81 13.56 25.83 -2.71
CA ASN A 81 13.46 26.32 -4.09
C ASN A 81 13.49 25.20 -5.13
N LYS A 82 13.65 23.93 -4.72
CA LYS A 82 13.70 22.80 -5.65
C LYS A 82 12.36 22.65 -6.38
N PRO A 83 12.36 22.53 -7.73
CA PRO A 83 11.15 22.30 -8.50
C PRO A 83 10.45 21.02 -8.05
N ARG A 84 9.14 21.12 -7.78
CA ARG A 84 8.31 19.97 -7.44
C ARG A 84 7.70 19.36 -8.69
N LEU A 85 7.47 18.05 -8.67
CA LEU A 85 6.75 17.37 -9.73
C LEU A 85 5.28 17.78 -9.71
N THR A 86 4.80 18.31 -10.83
CA THR A 86 3.45 18.86 -10.97
C THR A 86 2.53 17.92 -11.76
N ASN A 87 1.22 18.22 -11.78
CA ASN A 87 0.27 17.49 -12.62
C ASN A 87 0.71 17.51 -14.10
N ASP A 88 1.08 18.68 -14.61
CA ASP A 88 1.47 18.86 -16.01
C ASP A 88 2.75 18.08 -16.37
N HIS A 89 3.70 17.99 -15.43
CA HIS A 89 4.88 17.15 -15.60
C HIS A 89 4.52 15.69 -15.85
N PHE A 90 3.62 15.12 -15.04
CA PHE A 90 3.17 13.74 -15.22
C PHE A 90 2.30 13.56 -16.46
N ILE A 91 1.49 14.54 -16.84
CA ILE A 91 0.73 14.52 -18.09
C ILE A 91 1.67 14.42 -19.29
N GLU A 92 2.76 15.19 -19.31
CA GLU A 92 3.74 15.11 -20.39
C GLU A 92 4.52 13.80 -20.37
N LEU A 93 5.02 13.41 -19.20
CA LEU A 93 5.86 12.22 -19.04
C LEU A 93 5.12 10.93 -19.44
N THR A 94 3.82 10.85 -19.16
CA THR A 94 2.99 9.66 -19.42
C THR A 94 2.54 9.52 -20.88
N LYS A 95 2.81 10.51 -21.75
CA LYS A 95 2.61 10.34 -23.21
C LYS A 95 3.47 9.23 -23.80
N ASN A 96 4.61 8.93 -23.18
CA ASN A 96 5.45 7.78 -23.50
C ASN A 96 5.56 6.87 -22.29
N CYS A 97 4.69 5.85 -22.21
CA CYS A 97 4.62 4.95 -21.07
C CYS A 97 5.88 4.10 -20.87
N GLU A 98 6.61 3.75 -21.94
CA GLU A 98 7.90 3.07 -21.76
C GLU A 98 8.92 3.97 -21.07
N ASN A 99 9.00 5.23 -21.48
CA ASN A 99 9.87 6.21 -20.87
C ASN A 99 9.45 6.48 -19.43
N PHE A 100 8.15 6.71 -19.16
CA PHE A 100 7.63 6.89 -17.81
C PHE A 100 8.01 5.73 -16.89
N ARG A 101 7.73 4.48 -17.28
CA ARG A 101 8.03 3.28 -16.47
C ARG A 101 9.52 3.14 -16.20
N LYS A 102 10.38 3.41 -17.19
CA LYS A 102 11.85 3.36 -17.05
C LYS A 102 12.38 4.49 -16.17
N ALA A 103 11.99 5.73 -16.45
CA ALA A 103 12.45 6.92 -15.73
C ALA A 103 12.00 6.92 -14.26
N ARG A 104 10.77 6.47 -13.99
CA ARG A 104 10.25 6.30 -12.62
C ARG A 104 10.63 4.97 -11.99
N LYS A 105 11.35 4.08 -12.69
CA LYS A 105 11.85 2.79 -12.20
C LYS A 105 10.74 1.91 -11.60
N TYR A 106 9.64 1.73 -12.34
CA TYR A 106 8.59 0.76 -11.97
C TYR A 106 9.10 -0.67 -12.15
N ILE A 107 8.80 -1.54 -11.19
CA ILE A 107 9.07 -2.97 -11.30
C ILE A 107 7.93 -3.62 -12.10
N THR A 108 8.19 -3.92 -13.37
CA THR A 108 7.17 -4.39 -14.33
C THR A 108 7.14 -5.91 -14.53
N PHE A 109 7.87 -6.64 -13.68
CA PHE A 109 7.90 -8.10 -13.63
C PHE A 109 7.70 -8.60 -12.19
N SER A 110 7.21 -9.82 -11.99
CA SER A 110 7.07 -10.40 -10.66
C SER A 110 8.44 -10.75 -10.07
N LEU A 111 8.71 -10.28 -8.86
CA LEU A 111 10.00 -10.50 -8.17
C LEU A 111 10.17 -11.93 -7.62
N SER A 112 9.06 -12.66 -7.41
CA SER A 112 9.07 -14.06 -6.99
C SER A 112 7.85 -14.82 -7.50
N LYS A 113 7.96 -16.16 -7.55
CA LYS A 113 6.83 -17.04 -7.84
C LYS A 113 5.73 -16.91 -6.77
N GLU A 114 6.13 -16.77 -5.52
CA GLU A 114 5.22 -16.62 -4.38
C GLU A 114 4.33 -15.38 -4.52
N GLU A 115 4.90 -14.24 -4.90
CA GLU A 115 4.14 -13.02 -5.13
C GLU A 115 3.23 -13.15 -6.36
N LYS A 116 3.72 -13.76 -7.44
CA LYS A 116 2.95 -13.99 -8.67
C LYS A 116 1.69 -14.82 -8.42
N GLU A 117 1.77 -15.80 -7.52
CA GLU A 117 0.66 -16.71 -7.18
C GLU A 117 -0.29 -16.16 -6.10
N PHE A 118 0.00 -14.99 -5.54
CA PHE A 118 -0.83 -14.35 -4.52
C PHE A 118 -1.16 -12.89 -4.87
N PRO A 119 -2.01 -12.63 -5.88
CA PRO A 119 -2.36 -11.27 -6.27
C PRO A 119 -3.16 -10.53 -5.21
N ILE A 120 -2.89 -9.23 -5.06
CA ILE A 120 -3.56 -8.32 -4.13
C ILE A 120 -4.31 -7.25 -4.92
N ALA A 121 -5.50 -6.88 -4.45
CA ALA A 121 -6.29 -5.78 -4.99
C ALA A 121 -6.20 -4.54 -4.07
N TYR A 122 -5.94 -3.37 -4.65
CA TYR A 122 -5.84 -2.11 -3.93
C TYR A 122 -6.90 -1.10 -4.36
N SER A 123 -7.54 -0.45 -3.39
CA SER A 123 -8.34 0.77 -3.59
C SER A 123 -7.55 1.98 -3.11
N LEU A 124 -7.33 2.98 -3.96
CA LEU A 124 -6.62 4.22 -3.61
C LEU A 124 -7.57 5.41 -3.73
N VAL A 125 -8.00 5.97 -2.61
CA VAL A 125 -8.86 7.17 -2.58
C VAL A 125 -7.99 8.42 -2.47
N VAL A 126 -7.92 9.22 -3.54
CA VAL A 126 -7.00 10.35 -3.69
C VAL A 126 -7.72 11.62 -4.18
N HIS A 127 -7.16 12.79 -3.86
CA HIS A 127 -7.76 14.06 -4.27
C HIS A 127 -6.77 15.18 -4.65
N HIS A 128 -5.47 15.01 -4.41
CA HIS A 128 -4.42 15.99 -4.72
C HIS A 128 -3.02 15.36 -4.60
N LYS A 129 -1.95 16.15 -4.77
CA LYS A 129 -0.54 15.77 -4.57
C LYS A 129 -0.11 14.59 -5.46
N ILE A 130 -0.03 14.85 -6.76
CA ILE A 130 0.27 13.82 -7.76
C ILE A 130 1.61 13.12 -7.52
N ASP A 131 2.61 13.83 -7.02
CA ASP A 131 3.92 13.26 -6.68
C ASP A 131 3.81 12.22 -5.56
N THR A 132 3.11 12.54 -4.47
CA THR A 132 2.86 11.58 -3.38
C THR A 132 2.06 10.38 -3.86
N PHE A 133 1.03 10.59 -4.68
CA PHE A 133 0.26 9.50 -5.28
C PHE A 133 1.13 8.59 -6.14
N GLU A 134 1.97 9.15 -7.01
CA GLU A 134 2.82 8.38 -7.90
C GLU A 134 3.88 7.59 -7.12
N ARG A 135 4.51 8.19 -6.11
CA ARG A 135 5.48 7.51 -5.24
C ARG A 135 4.84 6.38 -4.43
N LEU A 136 3.60 6.57 -3.95
CA LEU A 136 2.83 5.52 -3.30
C LEU A 136 2.57 4.37 -4.29
N LEU A 137 2.02 4.66 -5.47
CA LEU A 137 1.74 3.65 -6.50
C LEU A 137 3.02 2.89 -6.87
N ARG A 138 4.13 3.60 -7.16
CA ARG A 138 5.44 3.01 -7.45
C ARG A 138 5.95 2.07 -6.35
N SER A 139 5.66 2.38 -5.08
CA SER A 139 6.14 1.61 -3.93
C SER A 139 5.33 0.34 -3.67
N ILE A 140 4.09 0.28 -4.15
CA ILE A 140 3.21 -0.89 -4.01
C ILE A 140 2.98 -1.63 -5.32
N TYR A 141 3.40 -1.08 -6.46
CA TYR A 141 3.13 -1.63 -7.78
C TYR A 141 3.84 -2.97 -7.98
N ALA A 142 3.06 -3.97 -8.40
CA ALA A 142 3.53 -5.23 -8.93
C ALA A 142 2.59 -5.66 -10.07
N PRO A 143 3.11 -6.24 -11.17
CA PRO A 143 2.32 -6.51 -12.37
C PRO A 143 1.20 -7.55 -12.17
N GLN A 144 1.31 -8.42 -11.15
CA GLN A 144 0.28 -9.40 -10.84
C GLN A 144 -0.88 -8.84 -10.01
N ASN A 145 -0.69 -7.73 -9.29
CA ASN A 145 -1.71 -7.10 -8.44
C ASN A 145 -2.71 -6.29 -9.28
N VAL A 146 -3.75 -5.74 -8.67
CA VAL A 146 -4.74 -4.90 -9.37
C VAL A 146 -5.03 -3.63 -8.55
N TYR A 147 -5.09 -2.47 -9.21
CA TYR A 147 -5.19 -1.16 -8.56
C TYR A 147 -6.36 -0.35 -9.12
N CYS A 148 -7.30 0.00 -8.24
CA CYS A 148 -8.38 0.92 -8.54
C CYS A 148 -8.10 2.27 -7.87
N ILE A 149 -8.12 3.34 -8.65
CA ILE A 149 -7.88 4.71 -8.18
C ILE A 149 -9.18 5.49 -8.18
N HIS A 150 -9.68 5.83 -7.01
CA HIS A 150 -10.81 6.74 -6.87
C HIS A 150 -10.30 8.18 -6.70
N VAL A 151 -10.50 9.01 -7.73
CA VAL A 151 -10.22 10.46 -7.69
C VAL A 151 -11.46 11.21 -7.24
N ASP A 152 -11.37 12.04 -6.20
CA ASP A 152 -12.49 12.90 -5.77
C ASP A 152 -12.97 13.80 -6.92
N LYS A 153 -14.28 13.87 -7.13
CA LYS A 153 -14.89 14.73 -8.17
C LYS A 153 -14.56 16.22 -8.02
N LYS A 154 -14.20 16.67 -6.81
CA LYS A 154 -13.82 18.05 -6.51
C LYS A 154 -12.34 18.34 -6.80
N SER A 155 -11.54 17.34 -7.14
CA SER A 155 -10.13 17.55 -7.50
C SER A 155 -9.99 18.40 -8.75
N PRO A 156 -8.88 19.16 -8.89
CA PRO A 156 -8.57 19.87 -10.13
C PRO A 156 -8.59 18.93 -11.33
N VAL A 157 -9.11 19.39 -12.47
CA VAL A 157 -9.17 18.58 -13.70
C VAL A 157 -7.78 18.08 -14.11
N SER A 158 -6.75 18.92 -13.98
CA SER A 158 -5.36 18.52 -14.27
C SER A 158 -4.88 17.36 -13.40
N PHE A 159 -5.35 17.25 -12.16
CA PHE A 159 -5.03 16.11 -11.29
C PHE A 159 -5.66 14.82 -11.82
N LEU A 160 -6.95 14.85 -12.18
CA LEU A 160 -7.62 13.69 -12.78
C LEU A 160 -6.95 13.26 -14.09
N VAL A 161 -6.56 14.21 -14.95
CA VAL A 161 -5.87 13.92 -16.21
C VAL A 161 -4.50 13.29 -15.95
N ALA A 162 -3.73 13.81 -14.98
CA ALA A 162 -2.45 13.23 -14.60
C ALA A 162 -2.60 11.81 -14.05
N VAL A 163 -3.56 11.56 -13.16
CA VAL A 163 -3.85 10.21 -12.63
C VAL A 163 -4.24 9.26 -13.76
N LYS A 164 -5.09 9.70 -14.70
CA LYS A 164 -5.45 8.89 -15.88
C LYS A 164 -4.24 8.58 -16.77
N GLY A 165 -3.35 9.55 -16.99
CA GLY A 165 -2.10 9.33 -17.73
C GLY A 165 -1.22 8.27 -17.07
N ILE A 166 -1.01 8.37 -15.75
CA ILE A 166 -0.24 7.36 -15.00
C ILE A 166 -0.91 5.99 -15.10
N ALA A 167 -2.22 5.90 -14.86
CA ALA A 167 -2.97 4.65 -14.92
C ALA A 167 -2.89 4.00 -16.32
N SER A 168 -2.98 4.78 -17.40
CA SER A 168 -2.90 4.26 -18.77
C SER A 168 -1.57 3.60 -19.13
N CYS A 169 -0.52 3.78 -18.31
CA CYS A 169 0.75 3.11 -18.49
C CYS A 169 0.82 1.71 -17.91
N PHE A 170 -0.26 1.19 -17.33
CA PHE A 170 -0.32 -0.15 -16.75
C PHE A 170 -1.69 -0.80 -17.00
N ASP A 171 -1.71 -2.06 -17.45
CA ASP A 171 -2.96 -2.76 -17.77
C ASP A 171 -3.80 -3.08 -16.51
N ASN A 172 -3.14 -3.17 -15.36
CA ASN A 172 -3.72 -3.54 -14.06
C ASN A 172 -3.97 -2.33 -13.13
N VAL A 173 -3.83 -1.09 -13.64
CA VAL A 173 -4.13 0.14 -12.90
C VAL A 173 -5.22 0.90 -13.64
N PHE A 174 -6.31 1.24 -12.96
CA PHE A 174 -7.40 1.97 -13.58
C PHE A 174 -8.05 2.97 -12.62
N VAL A 175 -8.65 4.02 -13.18
CA VAL A 175 -9.49 4.95 -12.42
C VAL A 175 -10.88 4.33 -12.26
N ALA A 176 -11.45 4.42 -11.05
CA ALA A 176 -12.77 3.88 -10.74
C ALA A 176 -13.83 4.36 -11.75
N SER A 177 -14.73 3.46 -12.14
CA SER A 177 -15.82 3.72 -13.07
C SER A 177 -16.83 4.74 -12.53
N GLN A 178 -16.94 4.85 -11.21
CA GLN A 178 -17.78 5.80 -10.51
C GLN A 178 -16.95 6.59 -9.49
N LEU A 179 -16.94 7.91 -9.66
CA LEU A 179 -16.25 8.85 -8.77
C LEU A 179 -17.27 9.58 -7.88
N GLU A 180 -16.89 9.82 -6.64
CA GLU A 180 -17.70 10.51 -5.62
C GLU A 180 -17.11 11.87 -5.26
N SER A 181 -17.97 12.79 -4.83
CA SER A 181 -17.56 14.02 -4.16
C SER A 181 -17.47 13.74 -2.66
N VAL A 182 -16.26 13.46 -2.17
CA VAL A 182 -16.09 12.98 -0.79
C VAL A 182 -16.14 14.18 0.18
N ILE A 183 -17.16 14.20 1.04
CA ILE A 183 -17.26 15.16 2.13
C ILE A 183 -16.78 14.48 3.42
N TYR A 184 -15.98 15.20 4.21
CA TYR A 184 -15.42 14.69 5.45
C TYR A 184 -16.52 14.15 6.38
N ALA A 185 -16.29 12.96 6.95
CA ALA A 185 -17.21 12.23 7.82
C ALA A 185 -18.57 11.83 7.19
N SER A 186 -18.72 11.95 5.86
CA SER A 186 -19.94 11.51 5.15
C SER A 186 -19.80 10.15 4.47
N TRP A 187 -20.93 9.58 4.07
CA TRP A 187 -21.02 8.33 3.29
C TRP A 187 -20.13 8.29 2.04
N GLY A 188 -19.90 9.43 1.39
CA GLY A 188 -19.09 9.49 0.16
C GLY A 188 -17.69 8.87 0.33
N ARG A 189 -17.12 8.90 1.54
CA ARG A 189 -15.83 8.24 1.84
C ARG A 189 -15.94 6.72 1.71
N VAL A 190 -17.01 6.12 2.22
CA VAL A 190 -17.25 4.68 2.13
C VAL A 190 -17.62 4.29 0.70
N GLN A 191 -18.48 5.07 0.05
CA GLN A 191 -18.91 4.82 -1.33
C GLN A 191 -17.73 4.78 -2.31
N ALA A 192 -16.72 5.63 -2.11
CA ALA A 192 -15.49 5.61 -2.91
C ALA A 192 -14.79 4.24 -2.89
N ASP A 193 -14.69 3.60 -1.72
CA ASP A 193 -14.12 2.25 -1.61
C ASP A 193 -15.05 1.18 -2.18
N ILE A 194 -16.37 1.28 -1.98
CA ILE A 194 -17.34 0.34 -2.56
C ILE A 194 -17.32 0.39 -4.09
N ASN A 195 -17.17 1.57 -4.69
CA ASN A 195 -17.03 1.73 -6.14
C ASN A 195 -15.77 0.99 -6.63
N CYS A 196 -14.64 1.13 -5.93
CA CYS A 196 -13.43 0.38 -6.26
C CYS A 196 -13.56 -1.13 -6.00
N MET A 197 -14.22 -1.55 -4.91
CA MET A 197 -14.51 -2.97 -4.63
C MET A 197 -15.27 -3.60 -5.81
N LYS A 198 -16.32 -2.93 -6.30
CA LYS A 198 -17.13 -3.38 -7.44
C LYS A 198 -16.29 -3.56 -8.70
N ASP A 199 -15.45 -2.57 -9.03
CA ASP A 199 -14.63 -2.63 -10.23
C ASP A 199 -13.53 -3.70 -10.12
N LEU A 200 -12.84 -3.80 -8.98
CA LEU A 200 -11.81 -4.81 -8.72
C LEU A 200 -12.38 -6.23 -8.73
N TYR A 201 -13.57 -6.43 -8.16
CA TYR A 201 -14.26 -7.72 -8.14
C TYR A 201 -14.62 -8.21 -9.54
N ARG A 202 -15.05 -7.30 -10.41
CA ARG A 202 -15.36 -7.58 -11.83
C ARG A 202 -14.12 -7.73 -12.70
N HIS A 203 -13.08 -6.96 -12.41
CA HIS A 203 -11.85 -6.94 -13.22
C HIS A 203 -11.10 -8.29 -13.16
N SER A 204 -11.05 -8.92 -12.00
CA SER A 204 -10.35 -10.20 -11.85
C SER A 204 -10.92 -11.07 -10.72
N SER A 205 -10.89 -12.39 -10.94
CA SER A 205 -11.20 -13.41 -9.93
C SER A 205 -9.95 -13.97 -9.22
N SER A 206 -8.75 -13.55 -9.61
CA SER A 206 -7.50 -14.17 -9.14
C SER A 206 -6.99 -13.63 -7.81
N TRP A 207 -7.28 -12.36 -7.50
CA TRP A 207 -6.78 -11.68 -6.30
C TRP A 207 -7.39 -12.24 -5.01
N LYS A 208 -6.62 -12.17 -3.92
CA LYS A 208 -6.92 -12.86 -2.66
C LYS A 208 -7.47 -11.92 -1.59
N TYR A 209 -6.88 -10.73 -1.52
CA TYR A 209 -7.20 -9.72 -0.50
C TYR A 209 -7.37 -8.35 -1.15
N PHE A 210 -8.30 -7.58 -0.58
CA PHE A 210 -8.52 -6.18 -0.84
C PHE A 210 -7.89 -5.35 0.29
N ILE A 211 -7.17 -4.30 -0.07
CA ILE A 211 -6.58 -3.32 0.85
C ILE A 211 -6.93 -1.92 0.35
N ASN A 212 -7.58 -1.10 1.19
CA ASN A 212 -7.81 0.30 0.85
C ASN A 212 -6.72 1.22 1.43
N LEU A 213 -6.42 2.29 0.69
CA LEU A 213 -5.41 3.28 0.98
C LEU A 213 -5.97 4.67 0.67
N CYS A 214 -5.39 5.69 1.31
CA CYS A 214 -5.55 7.08 0.95
C CYS A 214 -4.22 7.66 0.42
N GLY A 215 -4.27 8.85 -0.19
CA GLY A 215 -3.09 9.49 -0.78
C GLY A 215 -1.97 9.92 0.17
N MET A 216 -2.12 9.72 1.49
CA MET A 216 -1.07 10.00 2.50
C MET A 216 -0.58 8.73 3.21
N ASP A 217 -1.00 7.55 2.76
CA ASP A 217 -0.47 6.29 3.24
C ASP A 217 0.86 5.96 2.56
N PHE A 218 1.70 5.17 3.24
CA PHE A 218 2.89 4.58 2.62
C PHE A 218 3.13 3.17 3.17
N PRO A 219 3.59 2.21 2.34
CA PRO A 219 3.91 0.87 2.81
C PRO A 219 5.07 0.90 3.80
N ILE A 220 5.06 -0.02 4.77
CA ILE A 220 6.18 -0.27 5.69
C ILE A 220 6.64 -1.74 5.64
N LYS A 221 6.20 -2.43 4.58
CA LYS A 221 6.50 -3.82 4.23
C LYS A 221 6.65 -3.91 2.72
N THR A 222 7.54 -4.79 2.26
CA THR A 222 7.65 -5.12 0.83
C THR A 222 6.42 -5.92 0.36
N ASN A 223 6.17 -5.99 -0.96
CA ASN A 223 5.06 -6.80 -1.49
C ASN A 223 5.16 -8.28 -1.06
N LEU A 224 6.36 -8.86 -1.06
CA LEU A 224 6.60 -10.22 -0.55
C LEU A 224 6.24 -10.37 0.94
N GLU A 225 6.60 -9.40 1.78
CA GLU A 225 6.22 -9.42 3.21
C GLU A 225 4.71 -9.30 3.39
N ILE A 226 4.05 -8.41 2.63
CA ILE A 226 2.60 -8.29 2.63
C ILE A 226 1.96 -9.64 2.24
N VAL A 227 2.42 -10.27 1.15
CA VAL A 227 1.94 -11.60 0.72
C VAL A 227 2.09 -12.63 1.84
N GLY A 228 3.26 -12.72 2.49
CA GLY A 228 3.50 -13.65 3.59
C GLY A 228 2.55 -13.43 4.77
N MET A 229 2.33 -12.17 5.14
CA MET A 229 1.40 -11.80 6.22
C MET A 229 -0.06 -12.11 5.88
N LEU A 230 -0.49 -11.85 4.65
CA LEU A 230 -1.85 -12.16 4.19
C LEU A 230 -2.09 -13.67 4.11
N LYS A 231 -1.10 -14.45 3.70
CA LYS A 231 -1.16 -15.92 3.76
C LYS A 231 -1.36 -16.41 5.19
N ALA A 232 -0.69 -15.79 6.16
CA ALA A 232 -0.82 -16.14 7.58
C ALA A 232 -2.22 -15.85 8.16
N LEU A 233 -3.00 -14.95 7.54
CA LEU A 233 -4.40 -14.73 7.92
C LEU A 233 -5.32 -15.92 7.56
N ASN A 234 -4.88 -16.80 6.65
CA ASN A 234 -5.60 -18.02 6.27
C ASN A 234 -7.10 -17.79 5.96
N GLY A 235 -7.39 -16.79 5.12
CA GLY A 235 -8.75 -16.44 4.71
C GLY A 235 -9.51 -15.52 5.67
N LYS A 236 -8.95 -15.22 6.86
CA LYS A 236 -9.53 -14.23 7.78
C LYS A 236 -9.21 -12.81 7.33
N ASN A 237 -10.00 -11.86 7.81
CA ASN A 237 -9.77 -10.43 7.62
C ASN A 237 -8.93 -9.85 8.78
N SER A 238 -8.38 -8.65 8.59
CA SER A 238 -7.73 -7.88 9.66
C SER A 238 -8.06 -6.39 9.52
N LEU A 239 -8.76 -5.87 10.53
CA LEU A 239 -9.11 -4.47 10.69
C LEU A 239 -9.41 -4.18 12.17
N GLU A 240 -9.38 -2.91 12.54
CA GLU A 240 -9.81 -2.45 13.86
C GLU A 240 -11.31 -2.73 14.04
N THR A 241 -11.67 -3.40 15.13
CA THR A 241 -13.06 -3.70 15.51
C THR A 241 -13.16 -3.89 17.01
N GLU A 242 -13.66 -2.88 17.70
CA GLU A 242 -13.76 -2.84 19.15
C GLU A 242 -15.20 -2.53 19.57
N LYS A 243 -15.55 -2.90 20.80
CA LYS A 243 -16.81 -2.48 21.41
C LYS A 243 -17.04 -0.98 21.23
N MET A 244 -18.22 -0.60 20.72
CA MET A 244 -18.58 0.81 20.49
C MET A 244 -18.44 1.64 21.78
N PRO A 245 -17.59 2.69 21.78
CA PRO A 245 -17.48 3.61 22.90
C PRO A 245 -18.77 4.41 23.10
N PRO A 246 -19.23 4.63 24.35
CA PRO A 246 -20.47 5.37 24.62
C PRO A 246 -20.49 6.78 24.01
N ASN A 247 -19.34 7.46 23.98
CA ASN A 247 -19.18 8.79 23.41
C ASN A 247 -19.28 8.83 21.87
N LYS A 248 -19.26 7.68 21.18
CA LYS A 248 -19.44 7.58 19.73
C LYS A 248 -20.86 7.17 19.31
N GLU A 249 -21.74 6.76 20.23
CA GLU A 249 -23.08 6.25 19.88
C GLU A 249 -23.96 7.27 19.16
N MET A 250 -23.81 8.56 19.50
CA MET A 250 -24.58 9.63 18.87
C MET A 250 -24.33 9.75 17.37
N ARG A 251 -23.21 9.21 16.86
CA ARG A 251 -22.86 9.23 15.44
C ARG A 251 -23.81 8.42 14.57
N TRP A 252 -24.44 7.38 15.13
CA TRP A 252 -25.33 6.48 14.39
C TRP A 252 -26.76 6.41 14.96
N LYS A 253 -26.99 6.92 16.18
CA LYS A 253 -28.34 7.09 16.75
C LYS A 253 -29.09 8.31 16.19
N LYS A 254 -28.39 9.26 15.58
CA LYS A 254 -28.95 10.47 14.97
C LYS A 254 -28.81 10.45 13.46
N HIS A 255 -29.75 11.08 12.77
CA HIS A 255 -29.70 11.31 11.34
C HIS A 255 -28.80 12.51 11.03
N TYR A 256 -27.99 12.40 10.00
CA TYR A 256 -27.07 13.44 9.53
C TYR A 256 -27.29 13.76 8.06
N GLU A 257 -27.25 15.05 7.74
CA GLU A 257 -27.42 15.56 6.38
C GLU A 257 -26.23 16.42 5.97
N ILE A 258 -26.03 16.57 4.66
CA ILE A 258 -25.04 17.49 4.12
C ILE A 258 -25.71 18.85 3.92
N VAL A 259 -25.20 19.86 4.64
CA VAL A 259 -25.67 21.25 4.55
C VAL A 259 -24.44 22.14 4.37
N ASP A 260 -24.42 22.93 3.29
CA ASP A 260 -23.31 23.83 2.93
C ASP A 260 -21.95 23.11 2.80
N GLY A 261 -21.95 21.87 2.28
CA GLY A 261 -20.73 21.08 2.11
C GLY A 261 -20.17 20.47 3.41
N HIS A 262 -20.91 20.57 4.51
CA HIS A 262 -20.55 19.97 5.80
C HIS A 262 -21.64 19.02 6.27
N ILE A 263 -21.24 17.91 6.91
CA ILE A 263 -22.17 17.02 7.57
C ILE A 263 -22.69 17.69 8.86
N LYS A 264 -24.01 17.75 9.03
CA LYS A 264 -24.67 18.35 10.20
C LYS A 264 -25.61 17.32 10.84
N LYS A 265 -25.56 17.27 12.18
CA LYS A 265 -26.46 16.45 12.99
C LYS A 265 -27.87 17.06 12.94
N THR A 266 -28.88 16.26 12.66
CA THR A 266 -30.28 16.69 12.74
C THR A 266 -30.90 16.38 14.11
N ASN A 267 -32.14 16.82 14.33
CA ASN A 267 -32.87 16.50 15.56
C ASN A 267 -33.48 15.09 15.53
N TYR A 268 -33.58 14.46 14.37
CA TYR A 268 -34.21 13.16 14.18
C TYR A 268 -33.35 12.01 14.71
N ASN A 269 -34.00 11.09 15.42
CA ASN A 269 -33.41 9.82 15.79
C ASN A 269 -33.54 8.85 14.61
N LYS A 270 -32.53 8.01 14.41
CA LYS A 270 -32.60 6.90 13.45
C LYS A 270 -33.27 5.70 14.11
N ASP A 271 -33.89 4.87 13.27
CA ASP A 271 -34.32 3.53 13.67
C ASP A 271 -33.11 2.66 14.08
N PRO A 272 -33.32 1.62 14.91
CA PRO A 272 -32.27 0.66 15.23
C PRO A 272 -31.63 0.04 13.96
N PRO A 273 -30.34 -0.34 14.01
CA PRO A 273 -29.68 -0.94 12.86
C PRO A 273 -30.35 -2.27 12.47
N PRO A 274 -30.51 -2.58 11.17
CA PRO A 274 -31.21 -3.78 10.69
C PRO A 274 -30.34 -5.06 10.78
N ILE A 275 -29.68 -5.26 11.92
CA ILE A 275 -28.79 -6.38 12.24
C ILE A 275 -29.01 -6.82 13.68
N GLU A 276 -28.75 -8.10 13.96
CA GLU A 276 -28.83 -8.67 15.32
C GLU A 276 -27.57 -8.41 16.14
N THR A 277 -26.44 -8.22 15.46
CA THR A 277 -25.15 -7.94 16.12
C THR A 277 -25.06 -6.48 16.54
N PRO A 278 -24.39 -6.17 17.67
CA PRO A 278 -24.09 -4.79 18.05
C PRO A 278 -23.30 -4.05 16.96
N VAL A 279 -23.38 -2.71 16.98
CA VAL A 279 -22.48 -1.85 16.21
C VAL A 279 -21.11 -1.82 16.90
N PHE A 280 -20.04 -1.92 16.13
CA PHE A 280 -18.66 -1.86 16.59
C PHE A 280 -17.96 -0.59 16.09
N SER A 281 -16.95 -0.13 16.82
CA SER A 281 -16.07 0.98 16.43
C SER A 281 -14.82 0.43 15.74
N GLY A 282 -14.32 1.16 14.75
CA GLY A 282 -13.01 0.93 14.19
C GLY A 282 -12.57 2.09 13.30
N GLY A 283 -11.74 1.78 12.31
CA GLY A 283 -11.22 2.75 11.35
C GLY A 283 -11.66 2.49 9.91
N ALA A 284 -11.39 3.48 9.05
CA ALA A 284 -11.70 3.40 7.63
C ALA A 284 -10.86 2.38 6.84
N TYR A 285 -9.72 1.93 7.39
CA TYR A 285 -8.73 1.12 6.68
C TYR A 285 -8.84 -0.36 7.02
N ILE A 286 -8.90 -1.20 6.00
CA ILE A 286 -9.23 -2.61 6.12
C ILE A 286 -8.34 -3.50 5.26
N VAL A 287 -8.13 -4.73 5.71
CA VAL A 287 -7.54 -5.82 4.95
C VAL A 287 -8.53 -6.98 4.97
N VAL A 288 -9.18 -7.24 3.84
CA VAL A 288 -10.30 -8.20 3.76
C VAL A 288 -10.16 -9.16 2.59
N SER A 289 -10.69 -10.37 2.75
CA SER A 289 -10.68 -11.37 1.68
C SER A 289 -11.55 -10.97 0.49
N ARG A 290 -11.32 -11.59 -0.67
CA ARG A 290 -12.20 -11.44 -1.84
C ARG A 290 -13.65 -11.85 -1.55
N ASP A 291 -13.85 -12.88 -0.73
CA ASP A 291 -15.18 -13.38 -0.37
C ASP A 291 -15.93 -12.37 0.52
N PHE A 292 -15.22 -11.66 1.41
CA PHE A 292 -15.81 -10.53 2.14
C PHE A 292 -16.31 -9.45 1.18
N VAL A 293 -15.50 -9.10 0.17
CA VAL A 293 -15.89 -8.09 -0.84
C VAL A 293 -17.13 -8.54 -1.62
N GLN A 294 -17.20 -9.80 -2.03
CA GLN A 294 -18.40 -10.34 -2.67
C GLN A 294 -19.64 -10.15 -1.78
N HIS A 295 -19.52 -10.52 -0.51
CA HIS A 295 -20.63 -10.45 0.43
C HIS A 295 -21.09 -9.00 0.67
N VAL A 296 -20.17 -8.03 0.73
CA VAL A 296 -20.48 -6.59 0.77
C VAL A 296 -21.27 -6.12 -0.46
N LEU A 297 -20.99 -6.70 -1.63
CA LEU A 297 -21.60 -6.29 -2.91
C LEU A 297 -22.93 -6.99 -3.20
N GLU A 298 -23.17 -8.18 -2.65
CA GLU A 298 -24.25 -9.08 -3.09
C GLU A 298 -25.24 -9.47 -1.98
N GLU A 299 -24.83 -9.52 -0.71
CA GLU A 299 -25.70 -10.02 0.37
C GLU A 299 -26.74 -8.98 0.79
N GLN A 300 -28.03 -9.33 0.67
CA GLN A 300 -29.14 -8.41 0.94
C GLN A 300 -29.15 -7.89 2.38
N LYS A 301 -28.84 -8.74 3.37
CA LYS A 301 -28.77 -8.28 4.77
C LYS A 301 -27.68 -7.23 4.96
N ILE A 302 -26.54 -7.38 4.28
CA ILE A 302 -25.44 -6.42 4.34
C ILE A 302 -25.77 -5.15 3.58
N LEU A 303 -26.40 -5.25 2.41
CA LEU A 303 -26.86 -4.10 1.63
C LEU A 303 -27.87 -3.25 2.42
N ASN A 304 -28.80 -3.89 3.14
CA ASN A 304 -29.75 -3.18 4.01
C ASN A 304 -29.05 -2.44 5.16
N PHE A 305 -28.03 -3.05 5.77
CA PHE A 305 -27.23 -2.38 6.81
C PHE A 305 -26.42 -1.22 6.23
N ILE A 306 -25.78 -1.41 5.07
CA ILE A 306 -25.07 -0.36 4.34
C ILE A 306 -25.99 0.83 4.07
N GLU A 307 -27.21 0.58 3.56
CA GLU A 307 -28.19 1.63 3.31
C GLU A 307 -28.50 2.41 4.59
N TRP A 308 -28.72 1.70 5.70
CA TRP A 308 -28.96 2.31 7.00
C TRP A 308 -27.79 3.17 7.51
N THR A 309 -26.55 2.91 7.08
CA THR A 309 -25.37 3.70 7.51
C THR A 309 -25.16 5.01 6.73
N LYS A 310 -25.84 5.23 5.60
CA LYS A 310 -25.55 6.34 4.67
C LYS A 310 -25.72 7.75 5.26
N ASP A 311 -26.61 7.88 6.22
CA ASP A 311 -27.00 9.13 6.91
C ASP A 311 -26.49 9.15 8.36
N THR A 312 -25.40 8.44 8.64
CA THR A 312 -24.66 8.48 9.92
C THR A 312 -23.40 9.34 9.80
N TYR A 313 -22.81 9.70 10.93
CA TYR A 313 -21.56 10.46 10.99
C TYR A 313 -20.34 9.54 11.06
N SER A 314 -19.37 9.73 10.16
CA SER A 314 -18.20 8.85 9.98
C SER A 314 -18.58 7.36 9.87
N PRO A 315 -19.43 6.97 8.89
CA PRO A 315 -19.81 5.57 8.70
C PRO A 315 -18.61 4.65 8.43
N ASP A 316 -17.51 5.19 7.91
CA ASP A 316 -16.23 4.51 7.71
C ASP A 316 -15.58 4.01 9.02
N GLU A 317 -15.87 4.64 10.17
CA GLU A 317 -15.39 4.24 11.50
C GLU A 317 -16.33 3.24 12.23
N LEU A 318 -17.39 2.75 11.58
CA LEU A 318 -18.31 1.77 12.18
C LEU A 318 -18.73 0.64 11.23
N LEU A 319 -18.89 0.93 9.93
CA LEU A 319 -19.43 -0.03 8.97
C LEU A 319 -18.56 -1.28 8.91
N TRP A 320 -17.29 -1.11 8.57
CA TRP A 320 -16.38 -2.25 8.39
C TRP A 320 -16.17 -3.03 9.67
N ALA A 321 -15.96 -2.30 10.79
CA ALA A 321 -15.81 -2.88 12.11
C ALA A 321 -17.02 -3.72 12.52
N THR A 322 -18.24 -3.30 12.15
CA THR A 322 -19.47 -4.02 12.43
C THR A 322 -19.64 -5.24 11.51
N LEU A 323 -19.40 -5.10 10.20
CA LEU A 323 -19.44 -6.21 9.25
C LEU A 323 -18.49 -7.34 9.64
N GLN A 324 -17.31 -7.00 10.18
CA GLN A 324 -16.33 -7.96 10.65
C GLN A 324 -16.82 -8.85 11.82
N ARG A 325 -17.95 -8.51 12.45
CA ARG A 325 -18.51 -9.23 13.61
C ARG A 325 -19.81 -9.96 13.30
N ILE A 326 -20.33 -9.85 12.07
CA ILE A 326 -21.54 -10.53 11.64
C ILE A 326 -21.19 -12.00 11.29
N PRO A 327 -21.79 -13.02 11.94
CA PRO A 327 -21.38 -14.41 11.77
C PRO A 327 -21.41 -14.98 10.34
N VAL A 328 -22.29 -14.45 9.48
CA VAL A 328 -22.41 -14.91 8.08
C VAL A 328 -21.38 -14.27 7.14
N VAL A 329 -20.65 -13.26 7.60
CA VAL A 329 -19.68 -12.54 6.78
C VAL A 329 -18.38 -13.35 6.66
N PRO A 330 -17.86 -13.60 5.45
CA PRO A 330 -16.60 -14.32 5.25
C PRO A 330 -15.41 -13.64 5.94
N GLY A 331 -14.62 -14.44 6.67
CA GLY A 331 -13.45 -13.96 7.41
C GLY A 331 -13.76 -13.15 8.67
N SER A 332 -15.03 -13.10 9.10
CA SER A 332 -15.48 -12.47 10.34
C SER A 332 -14.91 -13.14 11.59
N ILE A 333 -14.99 -12.44 12.72
CA ILE A 333 -14.63 -12.94 14.04
C ILE A 333 -15.84 -12.83 14.99
N PRO A 334 -15.92 -13.65 16.05
CA PRO A 334 -17.08 -13.66 16.94
C PRO A 334 -17.36 -12.31 17.63
N VAL A 335 -18.62 -12.09 17.98
CA VAL A 335 -19.13 -10.85 18.62
C VAL A 335 -18.54 -10.60 20.02
N GLY A 336 -18.12 -11.64 20.73
CA GLY A 336 -17.60 -11.50 22.10
C GLY A 336 -16.39 -10.57 22.17
N SER A 337 -16.34 -9.71 23.19
CA SER A 337 -15.28 -8.68 23.35
C SER A 337 -13.86 -9.23 23.47
N LYS A 338 -13.70 -10.53 23.74
CA LYS A 338 -12.38 -11.20 23.68
C LYS A 338 -11.78 -11.24 22.27
N TYR A 339 -12.60 -11.01 21.25
CA TYR A 339 -12.17 -10.91 19.85
C TYR A 339 -12.06 -9.45 19.39
N ASP A 340 -12.13 -8.48 20.29
CA ASP A 340 -11.89 -7.09 19.93
C ASP A 340 -10.44 -6.92 19.45
N VAL A 341 -10.27 -6.17 18.37
CA VAL A 341 -8.98 -5.93 17.73
C VAL A 341 -8.76 -4.42 17.67
N THR A 342 -7.77 -3.94 18.41
CA THR A 342 -7.35 -2.54 18.41
C THR A 342 -6.61 -2.18 17.11
N ASP A 343 -6.42 -0.89 16.86
CA ASP A 343 -5.57 -0.36 15.80
C ASP A 343 -4.12 -0.92 15.84
N MET A 344 -3.57 -1.06 17.04
CA MET A 344 -2.23 -1.62 17.27
C MET A 344 -2.15 -3.13 17.00
N ASN A 345 -3.24 -3.87 17.19
CA ASN A 345 -3.27 -5.33 17.00
C ASN A 345 -3.69 -5.73 15.57
N ALA A 346 -4.49 -4.92 14.89
CA ALA A 346 -4.76 -5.10 13.47
C ALA A 346 -3.48 -4.86 12.65
N ILE A 347 -3.35 -5.49 11.48
CA ILE A 347 -2.20 -5.26 10.59
C ILE A 347 -2.45 -4.12 9.59
N ALA A 348 -3.68 -3.63 9.47
CA ALA A 348 -4.11 -2.77 8.37
C ALA A 348 -3.33 -1.45 8.29
N ARG A 349 -3.27 -0.69 9.39
CA ARG A 349 -2.63 0.63 9.41
C ARG A 349 -2.01 0.93 10.76
N PHE A 350 -0.76 1.38 10.76
CA PHE A 350 -0.15 2.04 11.90
C PHE A 350 -0.45 3.54 11.87
N VAL A 351 -0.98 4.11 12.95
CA VAL A 351 -1.29 5.55 13.07
C VAL A 351 -0.87 6.05 14.45
N LYS A 352 -0.15 7.18 14.52
CA LYS A 352 0.12 7.84 15.80
C LYS A 352 -0.85 8.99 16.04
N TRP A 353 -1.64 8.86 17.10
CA TRP A 353 -2.45 9.91 17.71
C TRP A 353 -1.69 10.63 18.82
N SER A 354 -1.66 11.97 18.74
CA SER A 354 -0.86 12.85 19.60
C SER A 354 -1.07 12.64 21.10
N TYR A 355 -2.28 12.25 21.52
CA TYR A 355 -2.66 12.07 22.91
C TYR A 355 -2.27 10.70 23.51
N PHE A 356 -1.70 9.78 22.73
CA PHE A 356 -1.12 8.52 23.22
C PHE A 356 0.41 8.44 23.03
N GLU A 357 1.01 9.51 22.51
CA GLU A 357 2.45 9.63 22.35
C GLU A 357 3.13 9.86 23.70
N GLY A 358 4.35 9.34 23.86
CA GLY A 358 5.15 9.63 25.03
C GLY A 358 6.24 8.60 25.31
N VAL A 359 6.60 8.47 26.58
CA VAL A 359 7.63 7.54 27.03
C VAL A 359 7.02 6.15 27.17
N LEU A 360 7.50 5.19 26.36
CA LEU A 360 6.98 3.80 26.34
C LEU A 360 7.00 3.14 27.72
N SER A 361 8.09 3.32 28.48
CA SER A 361 8.22 2.78 29.84
C SER A 361 7.24 3.40 30.85
N LYS A 362 6.52 4.46 30.47
CA LYS A 362 5.46 5.10 31.26
C LYS A 362 4.05 4.84 30.72
N GLY A 363 3.90 3.87 29.82
CA GLY A 363 2.59 3.42 29.31
C GLY A 363 2.11 4.15 28.05
N ALA A 364 2.95 4.93 27.37
CA ALA A 364 2.63 5.44 26.04
C ALA A 364 2.59 4.30 25.02
N LEU A 365 1.71 4.41 24.01
CA LEU A 365 1.56 3.37 22.98
C LEU A 365 2.69 3.44 21.95
N TYR A 366 3.24 4.63 21.71
CA TYR A 366 4.33 4.85 20.77
C TYR A 366 5.15 6.11 21.14
N PRO A 367 6.40 6.23 20.66
CA PRO A 367 7.23 7.41 20.91
C PRO A 367 6.63 8.68 20.29
N PRO A 368 7.05 9.88 20.77
CA PRO A 368 6.64 11.15 20.20
C PRO A 368 6.87 11.25 18.70
N CYS A 369 5.95 11.93 18.03
CA CYS A 369 6.06 12.25 16.61
C CYS A 369 7.32 13.08 16.34
N THR A 370 8.06 12.73 15.29
CA THR A 370 9.26 13.46 14.89
C THR A 370 9.01 14.49 13.78
N GLY A 371 7.82 14.47 13.17
CA GLY A 371 7.33 15.47 12.22
C GLY A 371 6.37 16.49 12.88
N THR A 372 5.12 16.54 12.43
CA THR A 372 4.10 17.49 12.95
C THR A 372 2.75 16.80 13.17
N HIS A 373 1.82 17.43 13.88
CA HIS A 373 0.47 16.91 14.06
C HIS A 373 -0.54 17.72 13.25
N VAL A 374 -1.40 17.02 12.52
CA VAL A 374 -2.54 17.63 11.84
C VAL A 374 -3.80 16.89 12.27
N ARG A 375 -4.74 17.59 12.93
CA ARG A 375 -5.96 16.98 13.50
C ARG A 375 -5.64 15.81 14.44
N SER A 376 -4.68 16.01 15.34
CA SER A 376 -4.19 15.02 16.32
C SER A 376 -3.49 13.77 15.75
N ILE A 377 -3.31 13.66 14.43
CA ILE A 377 -2.58 12.55 13.81
C ILE A 377 -1.18 13.04 13.42
N CYS A 378 -0.14 12.30 13.79
CA CYS A 378 1.24 12.53 13.40
C CYS A 378 1.40 12.41 11.88
N VAL A 379 1.96 13.44 11.26
CA VAL A 379 2.60 13.39 9.96
C VAL A 379 4.06 13.05 10.23
N TYR A 380 4.46 11.85 9.82
CA TYR A 380 5.76 11.27 10.19
C TYR A 380 6.93 12.08 9.64
N GLY A 381 7.95 12.22 10.48
CA GLY A 381 9.27 12.68 10.06
C GLY A 381 10.24 11.51 9.87
N ALA A 382 11.42 11.78 9.33
CA ALA A 382 12.47 10.78 9.11
C ALA A 382 12.86 10.04 10.41
N GLY A 383 12.76 10.71 11.56
CA GLY A 383 13.05 10.12 12.87
C GLY A 383 12.02 9.09 13.37
N ASP A 384 10.84 9.02 12.75
CA ASP A 384 9.82 8.03 13.10
C ASP A 384 10.10 6.66 12.43
N LEU A 385 10.88 6.63 11.34
CA LEU A 385 11.03 5.46 10.47
C LEU A 385 11.59 4.24 11.19
N ASN A 386 12.62 4.43 12.03
CA ASN A 386 13.25 3.32 12.75
C ASN A 386 12.23 2.56 13.61
N TRP A 387 11.35 3.28 14.30
CA TRP A 387 10.35 2.68 15.18
C TRP A 387 9.16 2.10 14.38
N ILE A 388 8.71 2.81 13.34
CA ILE A 388 7.59 2.36 12.50
C ILE A 388 7.92 1.06 11.76
N LEU A 389 9.14 0.90 11.24
CA LEU A 389 9.54 -0.31 10.52
C LEU A 389 9.59 -1.57 11.39
N GLN A 390 9.65 -1.41 12.72
CA GLN A 390 9.59 -2.52 13.68
C GLN A 390 8.16 -3.00 13.95
N GLN A 391 7.14 -2.23 13.54
CA GLN A 391 5.74 -2.60 13.76
C GLN A 391 5.28 -3.64 12.75
N HIS A 392 4.29 -4.46 13.13
CA HIS A 392 3.78 -5.50 12.24
C HIS A 392 2.89 -4.95 11.13
N HIS A 393 2.44 -3.70 11.18
CA HIS A 393 1.46 -3.20 10.21
C HIS A 393 1.98 -3.25 8.76
N LEU A 394 1.06 -3.34 7.80
CA LEU A 394 1.37 -3.35 6.37
C LEU A 394 1.74 -1.94 5.88
N PHE A 395 1.02 -0.94 6.39
CA PHE A 395 1.13 0.46 5.99
C PHE A 395 1.09 1.37 7.22
N ALA A 396 1.56 2.60 7.07
CA ALA A 396 1.44 3.64 8.09
C ALA A 396 0.78 4.91 7.54
N ASN A 397 0.08 5.65 8.42
CA ASN A 397 -0.55 6.94 8.13
C ASN A 397 -0.14 7.99 9.19
N LYS A 398 0.35 9.18 8.80
CA LYS A 398 0.40 9.78 7.46
C LYS A 398 1.78 10.30 7.10
N PHE A 399 2.05 10.31 5.80
CA PHE A 399 3.24 10.92 5.21
C PHE A 399 2.84 12.11 4.35
N ASP A 400 3.68 13.15 4.37
CA ASP A 400 3.49 14.34 3.56
C ASP A 400 4.83 14.92 3.11
N ILE A 401 5.01 15.06 1.80
CA ILE A 401 6.21 15.68 1.20
C ILE A 401 6.40 17.14 1.61
N ASP A 402 5.31 17.81 2.05
CA ASP A 402 5.36 19.18 2.55
C ASP A 402 5.87 19.28 3.99
N VAL A 403 5.85 18.17 4.73
CA VAL A 403 6.32 18.09 6.11
C VAL A 403 7.73 17.51 6.16
N ASP A 404 7.90 16.30 5.63
CA ASP A 404 9.20 15.62 5.60
C ASP A 404 9.28 14.69 4.38
N PRO A 405 9.84 15.17 3.25
CA PRO A 405 10.00 14.35 2.05
C PRO A 405 11.04 13.25 2.22
N PHE A 406 11.95 13.38 3.20
CA PHE A 406 13.00 12.40 3.47
C PHE A 406 12.48 11.19 4.24
N ALA A 407 11.40 11.36 5.02
CA ALA A 407 10.64 10.24 5.56
C ALA A 407 10.17 9.29 4.45
N ILE A 408 9.63 9.85 3.35
CA ILE A 408 9.17 9.05 2.20
C ILE A 408 10.35 8.51 1.41
N GLN A 409 11.38 9.34 1.16
CA GLN A 409 12.56 8.94 0.38
C GLN A 409 13.31 7.77 1.04
N CYS A 410 13.61 7.85 2.33
CA CYS A 410 14.35 6.78 2.99
C CYS A 410 13.52 5.50 3.12
N LEU A 411 12.20 5.62 3.26
CA LEU A 411 11.32 4.46 3.32
C LEU A 411 11.19 3.76 1.95
N GLU A 412 11.04 4.51 0.86
CA GLU A 412 10.98 3.93 -0.49
C GLU A 412 12.32 3.30 -0.92
N GLU A 413 13.45 3.96 -0.62
CA GLU A 413 14.79 3.41 -0.89
C GLU A 413 15.00 2.10 -0.12
N HIS A 414 14.66 2.10 1.18
CA HIS A 414 14.77 0.91 2.02
C HIS A 414 13.94 -0.27 1.51
N LEU A 415 12.65 -0.04 1.22
CA LEU A 415 11.75 -1.10 0.75
C LEU A 415 12.12 -1.58 -0.65
N ARG A 416 12.57 -0.68 -1.54
CA ARG A 416 13.07 -1.06 -2.86
C ARG A 416 14.28 -1.98 -2.74
N HIS A 417 15.31 -1.53 -2.03
CA HIS A 417 16.54 -2.29 -1.87
C HIS A 417 16.28 -3.67 -1.24
N LYS A 418 15.41 -3.70 -0.21
CA LYS A 418 15.00 -4.95 0.45
C LYS A 418 14.29 -5.91 -0.51
N SER A 419 13.40 -5.40 -1.37
CA SER A 419 12.65 -6.21 -2.35
C SER A 419 13.59 -6.81 -3.41
N LEU A 420 14.46 -5.98 -3.98
CA LEU A 420 15.41 -6.40 -5.01
C LEU A 420 16.44 -7.39 -4.46
N THR A 421 16.94 -7.15 -3.25
CA THR A 421 17.88 -8.06 -2.58
C THR A 421 17.24 -9.41 -2.29
N ALA A 422 16.01 -9.44 -1.76
CA ALA A 422 15.31 -10.69 -1.51
C ALA A 422 15.09 -11.51 -2.80
N ALA A 423 14.68 -10.85 -3.87
CA ALA A 423 14.49 -11.48 -5.17
C ALA A 423 15.81 -11.99 -5.78
N ALA A 424 16.88 -11.19 -5.69
CA ALA A 424 18.22 -11.62 -6.10
C ALA A 424 18.68 -12.86 -5.32
N ILE A 425 18.47 -12.91 -4.01
CA ILE A 425 18.82 -14.09 -3.18
C ILE A 425 18.01 -15.32 -3.61
N GLN A 426 16.72 -15.19 -3.93
CA GLN A 426 15.92 -16.34 -4.40
C GLN A 426 16.40 -16.89 -5.74
N ILE A 427 16.86 -16.01 -6.63
CA ILE A 427 17.42 -16.38 -7.93
C ILE A 427 18.80 -17.00 -7.73
N PHE A 428 19.75 -16.26 -7.13
CA PHE A 428 21.16 -16.63 -7.07
C PHE A 428 21.53 -17.59 -5.92
N GLY A 429 20.79 -17.57 -4.82
CA GLY A 429 21.05 -18.41 -3.64
C GLY A 429 20.81 -19.89 -3.87
N LYS A 430 19.89 -20.25 -4.79
CA LYS A 430 19.66 -21.65 -5.21
C LYS A 430 20.85 -22.28 -5.93
N PHE A 431 21.80 -21.47 -6.41
CA PHE A 431 22.97 -21.94 -7.16
C PHE A 431 24.19 -22.26 -6.28
N LYS A 432 24.20 -21.89 -5.00
CA LYS A 432 25.26 -22.31 -4.05
C LYS A 432 25.07 -23.74 -3.50
N MET A 433 23.96 -24.40 -3.85
CA MET A 433 23.60 -25.74 -3.36
C MET A 433 23.82 -26.87 -4.39
N TRP A 434 24.49 -26.60 -5.51
CA TRP A 434 24.79 -27.60 -6.55
C TRP A 434 26.28 -27.68 -6.85
#